data_AF-A0A5J4TGA9-F1
#
_entry.id   AF-A0A5J4TGA9-F1
#
_cell.length_a   1.000
_cell.length_b   1.000
_cell.length_c   1.000
_cell.angle_alpha   90.00
_cell.angle_beta   90.00
_cell.angle_gamma   90.00
#
_symmetry.space_group_name_H-M   'P 1'
#
loop_
_entity.id
_entity.type
_entity.pdbx_description
1 polymer ?
#
loop_
_entity_poly.entity_id
_entity_poly.type
_entity_poly.pdbx_seq_one_letter_code
_entity_poly.pdbx_strand_id
1 'polypeptide(L)'
;MPSYQAEESLTRRHLAEFTHFEAEMPFYTFEKLLNFVEDLIVNVIGNVVESCKEQLTILDSAILKTGPPKKPFIRIKHSDAIKKLQASGTINNKTGEPFKVGEDIPEKNERQFVEDIGAPVLLTHFPAQLKAFYMQ
;
A
#
# COMPACT_ATOMS: atom_id res chain seq x y z
N MET A 1 6.66 -4.62 18.81
CA MET A 1 7.81 -3.79 19.25
C MET A 1 7.67 -2.43 18.58
N PRO A 2 7.93 -1.30 19.26
CA PRO A 2 7.87 -0.01 18.59
C PRO A 2 8.99 0.12 17.55
N SER A 3 8.73 0.85 16.47
CA SER A 3 9.74 1.34 15.54
C SER A 3 9.72 2.87 15.54
N TYR A 4 10.87 3.46 15.22
CA TYR A 4 11.09 4.90 15.31
C TYR A 4 11.48 5.46 13.94
N GLN A 5 10.95 6.64 13.59
CA GLN A 5 11.30 7.38 12.39
C GLN A 5 11.72 8.80 12.77
N ALA A 6 12.93 9.18 12.41
CA ALA A 6 13.48 10.51 12.66
C ALA A 6 13.37 11.44 11.43
N GLU A 7 12.40 11.19 10.56
CA GLU A 7 12.17 12.03 9.37
C GLU A 7 11.52 13.36 9.77
N GLU A 8 12.01 14.48 9.22
CA GLU A 8 11.41 15.81 9.38
C GLU A 8 10.15 15.97 8.49
N SER A 9 9.14 15.12 8.68
CA SER A 9 7.89 15.12 7.91
C SER A 9 6.70 15.48 8.80
N LEU A 10 6.24 16.73 8.70
CA LEU A 10 5.08 17.25 9.46
C LEU A 10 3.75 16.96 8.76
N THR A 11 3.47 15.69 8.51
CA THR A 11 2.20 15.24 7.93
C THR A 11 1.34 14.52 8.98
N ARG A 12 0.04 14.39 8.74
CA ARG A 12 -0.87 13.65 9.65
C ARG A 12 -0.67 12.12 9.63
N ARG A 13 0.32 11.62 8.89
CA ARG A 13 0.51 10.18 8.58
C ARG A 13 1.84 9.62 9.07
N HIS A 14 2.83 10.48 9.29
CA HIS A 14 4.15 10.05 9.76
C HIS A 14 4.21 10.27 11.28
N LEU A 15 4.47 9.19 12.02
CA LEU A 15 4.64 9.20 13.47
C LEU A 15 6.11 8.94 13.80
N ALA A 16 6.65 9.66 14.78
CA ALA A 16 8.02 9.43 15.25
C ALA A 16 8.18 8.06 15.92
N GLU A 17 7.10 7.51 16.48
CA GLU A 17 7.01 6.18 17.07
C GLU A 17 5.69 5.51 16.65
N PHE A 18 5.77 4.26 16.22
CA PHE A 18 4.57 3.46 15.89
C PHE A 18 4.76 1.99 16.22
N THR A 19 3.65 1.28 16.42
CA THR A 19 3.67 -0.18 16.58
C THR A 19 3.94 -0.83 15.23
N HIS A 20 5.07 -1.53 15.13
CA HIS A 20 5.45 -2.22 13.90
C HIS A 20 5.18 -3.71 14.04
N PHE A 21 4.39 -4.25 13.11
CA PHE A 21 4.14 -5.68 12.98
C PHE A 21 4.98 -6.21 11.81
N GLU A 22 5.98 -7.02 12.12
CA GLU A 22 6.92 -7.61 11.17
C GLU A 22 6.89 -9.13 11.30
N ALA A 23 6.99 -9.83 10.17
CA ALA A 23 7.04 -11.28 10.13
C ALA A 23 8.00 -11.72 9.03
N GLU A 24 8.77 -12.76 9.32
CA GLU A 24 9.66 -13.41 8.35
C GLU A 24 9.28 -14.88 8.20
N MET A 25 9.27 -15.38 6.97
CA MET A 25 8.82 -16.74 6.64
C MET A 25 9.86 -17.43 5.78
N PRO A 26 10.53 -18.49 6.29
CA PRO A 26 11.47 -19.25 5.48
C PRO A 26 10.73 -20.10 4.42
N PHE A 27 11.43 -20.47 3.36
CA PHE A 27 10.91 -21.31 2.26
C PHE A 27 9.69 -20.71 1.54
N TYR A 28 9.59 -19.38 1.51
CA TYR A 28 8.56 -18.64 0.79
C TYR A 28 9.04 -18.18 -0.59
N THR A 29 8.13 -18.21 -1.56
CA THR A 29 8.30 -17.58 -2.87
C THR A 29 7.57 -16.23 -2.88
N PHE A 30 7.95 -15.31 -3.76
CA PHE A 30 7.27 -14.01 -3.89
C PHE A 30 5.75 -14.13 -4.08
N GLU A 31 5.29 -15.07 -4.91
CA GLU A 31 3.84 -15.31 -5.11
C GLU A 31 3.11 -15.76 -3.83
N LYS A 32 3.75 -16.63 -3.04
CA LYS A 32 3.22 -17.04 -1.73
C LYS A 32 3.16 -15.85 -0.77
N LEU A 33 4.16 -14.97 -0.78
CA LEU A 33 4.16 -13.76 0.04
C LEU A 33 2.98 -12.85 -0.32
N LEU A 34 2.74 -12.61 -1.62
CA LEU A 34 1.61 -11.80 -2.06
C LEU A 34 0.27 -12.40 -1.61
N ASN A 35 0.08 -13.71 -1.79
CA ASN A 35 -1.12 -14.40 -1.32
C ASN A 35 -1.29 -14.28 0.20
N PHE A 36 -0.21 -14.45 0.97
CA PHE A 36 -0.23 -14.32 2.43
C PHE A 36 -0.62 -12.92 2.88
N VAL A 37 -0.09 -11.88 2.23
CA VAL A 37 -0.45 -10.47 2.54
C VAL A 37 -1.94 -10.22 2.29
N GLU A 38 -2.46 -10.72 1.16
CA GLU A 38 -3.90 -10.64 0.87
C GLU A 38 -4.71 -11.36 1.95
N ASP A 39 -4.30 -12.59 2.32
CA ASP A 39 -4.95 -13.40 3.35
C ASP A 39 -4.99 -12.70 4.70
N LEU A 40 -3.85 -12.17 5.14
CA LEU A 40 -3.71 -11.45 6.39
C LEU A 40 -4.68 -10.26 6.45
N ILE A 41 -4.67 -9.39 5.43
CA ILE A 41 -5.47 -8.17 5.42
C ILE A 41 -6.97 -8.50 5.44
N VAL A 42 -7.42 -9.41 4.57
CA VAL A 42 -8.85 -9.75 4.48
C VAL A 42 -9.35 -10.43 5.73
N ASN A 43 -8.57 -11.36 6.30
CA ASN A 43 -9.00 -12.10 7.49
C ASN A 43 -9.02 -11.19 8.73
N VAL A 44 -8.01 -10.34 8.93
CA VAL A 44 -7.97 -9.42 10.07
C VAL A 44 -9.12 -8.41 9.98
N ILE A 45 -9.34 -7.79 8.81
CA ILE A 45 -10.44 -6.84 8.64
C ILE A 45 -11.79 -7.55 8.80
N GLY A 46 -11.97 -8.74 8.23
CA GLY A 46 -13.19 -9.54 8.39
C GLY A 46 -13.50 -9.82 9.86
N ASN A 47 -12.52 -10.32 10.61
CA ASN A 47 -12.67 -10.60 12.04
C ASN A 47 -13.02 -9.34 12.86
N VAL A 48 -12.44 -8.18 12.52
CA VAL A 48 -12.75 -6.90 13.18
C VAL A 48 -14.17 -6.44 12.85
N VAL A 49 -14.60 -6.55 11.59
CA VAL A 49 -15.97 -6.18 11.19
C VAL A 49 -17.02 -7.04 11.88
N GLU A 50 -16.75 -8.33 12.04
CA GLU A 50 -17.64 -9.27 12.74
C GLU A 50 -17.64 -9.04 14.26
N SER A 51 -16.46 -8.88 14.87
CA SER A 51 -16.32 -8.85 16.33
C SER A 51 -16.53 -7.47 16.94
N CYS A 52 -16.33 -6.39 16.18
CA CYS A 52 -16.32 -5.02 16.69
C CYS A 52 -17.37 -4.12 16.03
N LYS A 53 -18.50 -4.69 15.61
CA LYS A 53 -19.56 -3.96 14.87
C LYS A 53 -20.10 -2.74 15.63
N GLU A 54 -20.27 -2.85 16.95
CA GLU A 54 -20.75 -1.75 17.78
C GLU A 54 -19.77 -0.58 17.80
N GLN A 55 -18.48 -0.86 18.01
CA GLN A 55 -17.42 0.14 18.02
C GLN A 55 -17.27 0.80 16.64
N LEU A 56 -17.33 0.01 15.57
CA LEU A 56 -17.29 0.54 14.20
C LEU A 56 -18.50 1.42 13.87
N THR A 57 -19.66 1.16 14.47
CA THR A 57 -20.87 1.97 14.30
C THR A 57 -20.71 3.32 15.01
N ILE A 58 -20.15 3.32 16.22
CA ILE A 58 -19.84 4.54 16.98
C ILE A 58 -18.87 5.43 16.20
N LEU A 59 -17.89 4.83 15.50
CA LEU A 59 -16.89 5.53 14.70
C LEU A 59 -17.40 5.97 13.31
N ASP A 60 -18.66 5.70 12.95
CA ASP A 60 -19.23 5.88 11.60
C ASP A 60 -18.31 5.34 10.49
N SER A 61 -17.78 4.13 10.71
CA SER A 61 -16.78 3.57 9.81
C SER A 61 -17.38 3.13 8.48
N ALA A 62 -16.83 3.65 7.37
CA ALA A 62 -17.23 3.27 6.02
C ALA A 62 -17.10 1.76 5.74
N ILE A 63 -16.23 1.05 6.49
CA ILE A 63 -16.02 -0.39 6.35
C ILE A 63 -17.29 -1.21 6.65
N LEU A 64 -18.22 -0.68 7.44
CA LEU A 64 -19.51 -1.34 7.71
C LEU A 64 -20.40 -1.40 6.45
N LYS A 65 -20.21 -0.46 5.52
CA LYS A 65 -20.94 -0.42 4.24
C LYS A 65 -20.19 -1.21 3.17
N THR A 66 -18.87 -1.05 3.09
CA THR A 66 -18.06 -1.67 2.02
C THR A 66 -17.70 -3.13 2.31
N GLY A 67 -17.67 -3.53 3.58
CA GLY A 67 -17.13 -4.81 4.01
C GLY A 67 -15.61 -4.91 3.88
N PRO A 68 -15.02 -6.05 4.25
CA PRO A 68 -13.60 -6.33 4.02
C PRO A 68 -13.26 -6.32 2.52
N PRO A 69 -12.02 -5.97 2.15
CA PRO A 69 -11.61 -5.98 0.75
C PRO A 69 -11.70 -7.39 0.15
N LYS A 70 -11.99 -7.47 -1.15
CA LYS A 70 -12.14 -8.74 -1.86
C LYS A 70 -10.82 -9.16 -2.51
N LYS A 71 -10.53 -10.46 -2.47
CA LYS A 71 -9.43 -11.09 -3.22
C LYS A 71 -9.89 -11.51 -4.62
N PRO A 72 -8.97 -11.66 -5.59
CA PRO A 72 -7.55 -11.29 -5.49
C PRO A 72 -7.35 -9.77 -5.52
N PHE A 73 -6.33 -9.27 -4.83
CA PHE A 73 -5.94 -7.86 -4.97
C PHE A 73 -5.34 -7.61 -6.35
N ILE A 74 -5.45 -6.38 -6.84
CA ILE A 74 -4.89 -6.01 -8.14
C ILE A 74 -3.38 -5.98 -8.02
N ARG A 75 -2.68 -6.73 -8.87
CA ARG A 75 -1.20 -6.78 -8.89
C ARG A 75 -0.68 -6.02 -10.09
N ILE A 76 0.18 -5.03 -9.84
CA ILE A 76 0.74 -4.18 -10.89
C ILE A 76 2.26 -4.12 -10.70
N LYS A 77 3.01 -4.22 -11.80
CA LYS A 77 4.46 -3.97 -11.76
C LYS A 77 4.72 -2.48 -11.75
N HIS A 78 5.78 -2.03 -11.08
CA HIS A 78 6.17 -0.63 -11.04
C HIS A 78 6.29 -0.02 -12.44
N SER A 79 6.91 -0.75 -13.38
CA SER A 79 7.01 -0.33 -14.78
C SER A 79 5.66 -0.07 -15.45
N ASP A 80 4.64 -0.87 -15.12
CA ASP A 80 3.32 -0.76 -15.72
C ASP A 80 2.48 0.33 -15.03
N ALA A 81 2.69 0.56 -13.74
CA ALA A 81 2.14 1.71 -13.03
C ALA A 81 2.67 3.04 -13.63
N ILE A 82 3.98 3.14 -13.87
CA ILE A 82 4.59 4.31 -14.53
C ILE A 82 3.99 4.54 -15.92
N LYS A 83 3.85 3.48 -16.74
CA LYS A 83 3.21 3.59 -18.06
C LYS A 83 1.76 4.07 -17.97
N LYS A 84 1.00 3.59 -16.98
CA LYS A 84 -0.39 4.05 -16.75
C LYS A 84 -0.42 5.52 -16.38
N LEU A 85 0.46 5.97 -15.48
CA LEU A 85 0.57 7.38 -15.08
C LEU A 85 0.99 8.30 -16.24
N GLN A 86 1.88 7.82 -17.11
CA GLN A 86 2.23 8.53 -18.35
C GLN A 86 1.04 8.62 -19.30
N ALA A 87 0.32 7.52 -19.49
CA ALA A 87 -0.84 7.45 -20.39
C ALA A 87 -2.03 8.29 -19.91
N SER A 88 -2.21 8.46 -18.61
CA SER A 88 -3.24 9.33 -18.02
C SER A 88 -2.86 10.82 -18.04
N GLY A 89 -1.65 11.17 -18.49
CA GLY A 89 -1.14 12.54 -18.45
C GLY A 89 -0.87 13.03 -17.02
N THR A 90 -0.70 12.13 -16.07
CA THR A 90 -0.44 12.49 -14.68
C THR A 90 1.00 13.01 -14.53
N ILE A 91 1.14 14.19 -13.94
CA ILE A 91 2.43 14.83 -13.68
C ILE A 91 2.92 14.40 -12.30
N ASN A 92 4.23 14.19 -12.17
CA ASN A 92 4.87 13.93 -10.89
C ASN A 92 4.76 15.18 -10.01
N ASN A 93 4.05 15.08 -8.89
CA ASN A 93 3.78 16.24 -8.03
C ASN A 93 5.04 16.81 -7.36
N LYS A 94 6.15 16.07 -7.29
CA LYS A 94 7.42 16.55 -6.73
C LYS A 94 8.28 17.28 -7.76
N THR A 95 8.33 16.79 -8.99
CA THR A 95 9.19 17.35 -10.04
C THR A 95 8.48 18.33 -10.97
N GLY A 96 7.15 18.25 -11.09
CA GLY A 96 6.38 19.01 -12.07
C GLY A 96 6.54 18.50 -13.51
N GLU A 97 7.19 17.35 -13.70
CA GLU A 97 7.45 16.73 -15.00
C GLU A 97 6.64 15.44 -15.18
N PRO A 98 6.42 14.97 -16.43
CA PRO A 98 5.91 13.63 -16.68
C PRO A 98 6.82 12.56 -16.06
N PHE A 99 6.22 11.47 -15.56
CA PHE A 99 6.97 10.36 -14.99
C PHE A 99 7.98 9.77 -15.98
N LYS A 100 9.19 9.48 -15.51
CA LYS A 100 10.21 8.72 -16.27
C LYS A 100 10.32 7.29 -15.74
N VAL A 101 10.74 6.37 -16.61
CA VAL A 101 10.93 4.96 -16.22
C VAL A 101 12.02 4.88 -15.17
N GLY A 102 11.69 4.29 -14.02
CA GLY A 102 12.63 4.14 -12.90
C GLY A 102 12.58 5.27 -11.87
N GLU A 103 11.70 6.26 -12.04
CA GLU A 103 11.42 7.26 -11.00
C GLU A 103 10.50 6.70 -9.91
N ASP A 104 10.67 7.23 -8.71
CA ASP A 104 9.78 6.95 -7.58
C ASP A 104 8.41 7.63 -7.76
N ILE A 105 7.36 7.02 -7.22
CA ILE A 105 5.99 7.55 -7.29
C ILE A 105 5.69 8.27 -5.96
N PRO A 106 5.52 9.61 -5.96
CA PRO A 106 5.21 10.32 -4.73
C PRO A 106 3.86 9.89 -4.14
N GLU A 107 3.74 9.93 -2.81
CA GLU A 107 2.53 9.55 -2.06
C GLU A 107 1.22 10.14 -2.65
N LYS A 108 1.22 11.42 -3.04
CA LYS A 108 0.03 12.06 -3.62
C LYS A 108 -0.37 11.41 -4.96
N ASN A 109 0.60 11.04 -5.79
CA ASN A 109 0.36 10.35 -7.05
C ASN A 109 -0.06 8.89 -6.81
N GLU A 110 0.55 8.19 -5.85
CA GLU A 110 0.14 6.83 -5.47
C GLU A 110 -1.30 6.81 -4.98
N ARG A 111 -1.69 7.79 -4.15
CA ARG A 111 -3.04 7.92 -3.66
C ARG A 111 -4.05 8.10 -4.79
N GLN A 112 -3.79 9.02 -5.71
CA GLN A 112 -4.66 9.22 -6.87
C GLN A 112 -4.78 7.94 -7.69
N PHE A 113 -3.65 7.27 -7.94
CA PHE A 113 -3.62 6.03 -8.69
C PHE A 113 -4.47 4.92 -8.06
N VAL A 114 -4.45 4.77 -6.73
CA VAL A 114 -5.28 3.78 -6.03
C VAL A 114 -6.74 4.21 -5.99
N GLU A 115 -7.04 5.50 -5.83
CA GLU A 115 -8.40 6.05 -5.88
C GLU A 115 -9.05 5.81 -7.25
N ASP A 116 -8.32 6.00 -8.35
CA ASP A 116 -8.79 5.75 -9.72
C ASP A 116 -9.09 4.26 -9.98
N ILE A 117 -8.36 3.36 -9.30
CA ILE A 117 -8.57 1.91 -9.40
C ILE A 117 -9.75 1.45 -8.54
N GLY A 118 -9.99 2.09 -7.40
CA GLY A 118 -11.10 1.78 -6.51
C GLY A 118 -10.99 0.44 -5.75
N ALA A 119 -9.79 -0.15 -5.71
CA ALA A 119 -9.52 -1.41 -5.04
C ALA A 119 -8.07 -1.47 -4.51
N PRO A 120 -7.76 -2.32 -3.51
CA PRO A 120 -6.40 -2.52 -3.03
C PRO A 120 -5.47 -3.02 -4.15
N VAL A 121 -4.26 -2.44 -4.19
CA VAL A 121 -3.24 -2.74 -5.19
C VAL A 121 -1.96 -3.20 -4.50
N LEU A 122 -1.40 -4.32 -4.96
CA LEU A 122 -0.05 -4.74 -4.67
C LEU A 122 0.87 -4.26 -5.79
N LEU A 123 1.62 -3.19 -5.53
CA LEU A 123 2.63 -2.67 -6.43
C LEU A 123 3.95 -3.46 -6.23
N THR A 124 4.47 -4.03 -7.30
CA THR A 124 5.56 -5.02 -7.25
C THR A 124 6.69 -4.70 -8.23
N HIS A 125 7.83 -5.40 -8.12
CA HIS A 125 8.93 -5.31 -9.08
C HIS A 125 9.48 -3.88 -9.24
N PHE A 126 9.82 -3.25 -8.12
CA PHE A 126 10.46 -1.94 -8.14
C PHE A 126 11.91 -2.03 -8.65
N PRO A 127 12.43 -0.97 -9.28
CA PRO A 127 13.86 -0.84 -9.56
C PRO A 127 14.70 -0.98 -8.27
N ALA A 128 15.80 -1.71 -8.35
CA ALA A 128 16.68 -1.96 -7.20
C ALA A 128 17.21 -0.67 -6.56
N GLN A 129 17.46 0.37 -7.37
CA GLN A 129 17.98 1.67 -6.92
C GLN A 129 17.00 2.42 -6.00
N LEU A 130 15.70 2.08 -6.04
CA LEU A 130 14.66 2.72 -5.24
C LEU A 130 14.36 1.97 -3.94
N LYS A 131 14.96 0.80 -3.72
CA LYS A 131 14.63 -0.08 -2.59
C LYS A 131 15.85 -0.42 -1.76
N ALA A 132 15.60 -1.00 -0.59
CA ALA A 132 16.63 -1.37 0.34
C ALA A 132 17.55 -2.46 -0.24
N PHE A 133 18.82 -2.44 0.19
CA PHE A 133 19.89 -3.31 -0.33
C PHE A 133 19.65 -4.82 -0.18
N TYR A 134 18.74 -5.24 0.71
CA TYR A 134 18.47 -6.64 1.01
C TYR A 134 17.38 -7.27 0.13
N MET A 135 16.75 -6.50 -0.77
CA MET A 135 15.75 -7.04 -1.70
C MET A 135 16.41 -7.88 -2.80
N GLN A 136 15.78 -9.02 -3.14
CA GLN A 136 16.19 -9.91 -4.23
C GLN A 136 15.66 -9.45 -5.59
#